data_AF-A0A4P9Z177-F1
#
_entry.id   AF-A0A4P9Z177-F1
#
_cell.length_a   1.000
_cell.length_b   1.000
_cell.length_c   1.000
_cell.angle_alpha   90.00
_cell.angle_beta   90.00
_cell.angle_gamma   90.00
#
_symmetry.space_group_name_H-M   'P 1'
#
loop_
_entity.id
_entity.type
_entity.pdbx_description
1 polymer ?
#
loop_
_entity_poly.entity_id
_entity_poly.type
_entity_poly.pdbx_seq_one_letter_code
_entity_poly.pdbx_strand_id
1 'polypeptide(L)'
;MVASIERLTNSKALAIGPDEADEGAVPAASKDAVANPPAQGSANDGAGIKIGIIDSGIDYKHPALGGCFGEGCKVTNGYDFVGDKFDGLYTMVPDDDPMDECNGHGTHVAGIIGAASAAKTGVAPGATLGAYRVMGCSSKTAIDVIVAAM
;
A
#
# COMPACT_ATOMS: atom_id res chain seq x y z
N MET A 1 35.01 -7.09 -35.61
CA MET A 1 35.74 -7.35 -34.36
C MET A 1 34.99 -6.59 -33.28
N VAL A 2 34.32 -7.33 -32.40
CA VAL A 2 33.24 -6.86 -31.52
C VAL A 2 33.85 -6.18 -30.29
N ALA A 3 33.30 -5.03 -29.88
CA ALA A 3 33.63 -4.41 -28.61
C ALA A 3 32.93 -5.16 -27.48
N SER A 4 33.69 -5.82 -26.61
CA SER A 4 33.20 -6.46 -25.38
C SER A 4 32.71 -5.40 -24.40
N ILE A 5 31.45 -5.49 -24.00
CA ILE A 5 30.91 -4.79 -22.84
C ILE A 5 31.17 -5.69 -21.63
N GLU A 6 32.15 -5.32 -20.80
CA GLU A 6 32.36 -5.97 -19.51
C GLU A 6 31.31 -5.51 -18.51
N ARG A 7 30.62 -6.51 -17.96
CA ARG A 7 29.54 -6.41 -16.97
C ARG A 7 30.16 -6.08 -15.61
N LEU A 8 29.96 -4.87 -15.09
CA LEU A 8 30.31 -4.54 -13.70
C LEU A 8 29.31 -5.18 -12.75
N THR A 9 29.59 -6.43 -12.34
CA THR A 9 28.95 -7.07 -11.19
C THR A 9 29.59 -6.53 -9.92
N ASN A 10 29.03 -5.47 -9.35
CA ASN A 10 29.42 -5.02 -8.01
C ASN A 10 28.26 -5.24 -7.05
N SER A 11 28.07 -6.50 -6.66
CA SER A 11 27.20 -6.88 -5.56
C SER A 11 27.85 -6.49 -4.23
N LYS A 12 27.52 -5.30 -3.73
CA LYS A 12 27.51 -5.06 -2.29
C LYS A 12 26.05 -5.00 -1.85
N ALA A 13 25.54 -6.15 -1.43
CA ALA A 13 24.37 -6.17 -0.56
C ALA A 13 24.78 -5.42 0.72
N LEU A 14 24.23 -4.23 0.93
CA LEU A 14 24.36 -3.51 2.17
C LEU A 14 23.48 -4.24 3.19
N ALA A 15 24.10 -5.03 4.06
CA ALA A 15 23.39 -5.66 5.16
C ALA A 15 22.96 -4.56 6.15
N ILE A 16 21.67 -4.23 6.14
CA ILE A 16 21.04 -3.40 7.16
C ILE A 16 20.77 -4.33 8.36
N GLY A 17 21.26 -3.94 9.55
CA GLY A 17 21.05 -4.72 10.78
C GLY A 17 19.57 -4.84 11.13
N PRO A 18 19.20 -5.77 12.03
CA PRO A 18 17.81 -5.96 12.42
C PRO A 18 17.27 -4.66 13.06
N ASP A 19 16.25 -4.09 12.43
CA ASP A 19 15.45 -3.03 13.03
C ASP A 19 14.65 -3.63 14.20
N GLU A 20 14.94 -3.15 15.42
CA GLU A 20 14.20 -3.54 16.61
C GLU A 20 12.78 -3.00 16.46
N ALA A 21 11.82 -3.91 16.32
CA ALA A 21 10.41 -3.54 16.31
C ALA A 21 10.04 -2.96 17.69
N ASP A 22 9.76 -1.66 17.74
CA ASP A 22 9.07 -1.04 18.88
C ASP A 22 7.60 -1.49 18.85
N GLU A 23 7.32 -2.67 19.42
CA GLU A 23 5.95 -3.15 19.64
C GLU A 23 5.30 -2.45 20.86
N GLY A 24 5.39 -1.11 20.89
CA GLY A 24 4.59 -0.30 21.79
C GLY A 24 3.11 -0.49 21.43
N ALA A 25 2.32 -1.05 22.35
CA ALA A 25 0.89 -1.18 22.18
C ALA A 25 0.27 0.20 21.95
N VAL A 26 -0.09 0.49 20.69
CA VAL A 26 -0.84 1.69 20.34
C VAL A 26 -2.21 1.58 21.02
N PRO A 27 -2.60 2.53 21.89
CA PRO A 27 -3.93 2.49 22.48
C PRO A 27 -4.96 2.51 21.36
N ALA A 28 -5.96 1.61 21.44
CA ALA A 28 -7.05 1.55 20.49
C ALA A 28 -7.60 2.97 20.25
N ALA A 29 -7.80 3.30 18.97
CA ALA A 29 -8.31 4.60 18.54
C ALA A 29 -9.41 5.11 19.49
N SER A 30 -9.32 6.38 19.85
CA SER A 30 -10.33 7.08 20.65
C SER A 30 -11.74 6.67 20.21
N LYS A 31 -12.59 6.31 21.18
CA LYS A 31 -14.01 5.97 20.94
C LYS A 31 -14.82 7.18 20.49
N ASP A 32 -14.25 8.37 20.57
CA ASP A 32 -14.79 9.53 19.89
C ASP A 32 -14.45 9.38 18.40
N ALA A 33 -15.26 8.59 17.70
CA ALA A 33 -15.23 8.56 16.26
C ALA A 33 -15.34 10.01 15.77
N VAL A 34 -14.35 10.48 15.01
CA VAL A 34 -14.58 11.62 14.12
C VAL A 34 -15.85 11.27 13.36
N ALA A 35 -16.91 12.03 13.59
CA ALA A 35 -18.17 11.79 12.94
C ALA A 35 -17.92 11.88 11.44
N ASN A 36 -17.98 10.73 10.77
CA ASN A 36 -18.18 10.66 9.34
C ASN A 36 -19.68 10.45 9.17
N PRO A 37 -20.52 11.51 9.28
CA PRO A 37 -21.91 11.38 8.90
C PRO A 37 -21.90 10.79 7.48
N PRO A 38 -22.78 9.82 7.16
CA PRO A 38 -22.78 9.24 5.84
C PRO A 38 -22.78 10.40 4.85
N ALA A 39 -21.87 10.37 3.87
CA ALA A 39 -21.80 11.36 2.80
C ALA A 39 -23.09 11.27 1.96
N GLN A 40 -24.22 11.64 2.58
CA GLN A 40 -25.53 11.75 2.00
C GLN A 40 -25.56 13.13 1.35
N GLY A 41 -25.04 13.22 0.13
CA GLY A 41 -25.12 14.42 -0.70
C GLY A 41 -23.78 15.09 -0.98
N SER A 42 -23.03 14.52 -1.93
CA SER A 42 -22.37 15.21 -3.06
C SER A 42 -21.40 16.39 -2.84
N ALA A 43 -21.06 16.80 -1.62
CA ALA A 43 -20.09 17.89 -1.44
C ALA A 43 -18.68 17.42 -1.01
N ASN A 44 -18.56 16.39 -0.15
CA ASN A 44 -17.30 16.05 0.51
C ASN A 44 -17.05 14.54 0.59
N ASP A 45 -17.27 13.78 -0.47
CA ASP A 45 -16.98 12.32 -0.52
C ASP A 45 -15.55 12.00 -1.01
N GLY A 46 -14.77 13.03 -1.37
CA GLY A 46 -13.42 12.87 -1.93
C GLY A 46 -13.38 12.65 -3.44
N ALA A 47 -14.51 12.79 -4.15
CA ALA A 47 -14.52 12.73 -5.61
C ALA A 47 -13.50 13.68 -6.25
N GLY A 48 -12.74 13.17 -7.22
CA GLY A 48 -11.67 13.91 -7.90
C GLY A 48 -10.34 13.97 -7.14
N ILE A 49 -10.28 13.50 -5.89
CA ILE A 49 -9.04 13.39 -5.12
C ILE A 49 -8.39 12.03 -5.35
N LYS A 50 -7.06 12.04 -5.50
CA LYS A 50 -6.22 10.84 -5.57
C LYS A 50 -5.45 10.68 -4.26
N ILE A 51 -5.47 9.48 -3.69
CA ILE A 51 -4.80 9.15 -2.43
C ILE A 51 -3.86 7.98 -2.67
N GLY A 52 -2.55 8.19 -2.53
CA GLY A 52 -1.57 7.12 -2.54
C GLY A 52 -1.43 6.49 -1.16
N ILE A 53 -1.51 5.17 -1.08
CA ILE A 53 -1.36 4.39 0.16
C ILE A 53 -0.04 3.64 0.06
N ILE A 54 0.90 4.00 0.93
CA ILE A 54 2.22 3.37 1.06
C ILE A 54 2.16 2.37 2.22
N ASP A 55 2.00 1.08 1.93
CA ASP A 55 1.72 0.04 2.94
C ASP A 55 2.10 -1.38 2.44
N SER A 56 1.46 -2.44 2.93
CA SER A 56 1.62 -3.85 2.51
C SER A 56 0.97 -4.19 1.17
N GLY A 57 0.41 -3.19 0.47
CA GLY A 57 -0.40 -3.38 -0.73
C GLY A 57 -1.89 -3.18 -0.46
N ILE A 58 -2.72 -3.45 -1.46
CA ILE A 58 -4.18 -3.41 -1.32
C ILE A 58 -4.79 -4.62 -2.01
N ASP A 59 -5.66 -5.36 -1.33
CA ASP A 59 -6.60 -6.29 -1.97
C ASP A 59 -7.65 -5.49 -2.73
N TYR A 60 -7.29 -5.10 -3.95
CA TYR A 60 -8.15 -4.35 -4.86
C TYR A 60 -9.31 -5.20 -5.41
N LYS A 61 -9.30 -6.53 -5.21
CA LYS A 61 -10.44 -7.41 -5.53
C LYS A 61 -11.51 -7.37 -4.44
N HIS A 62 -11.22 -6.77 -3.28
CA HIS A 62 -12.21 -6.60 -2.23
C HIS A 62 -13.41 -5.75 -2.72
N PRO A 63 -14.67 -6.22 -2.59
CA PRO A 63 -15.83 -5.53 -3.15
C PRO A 63 -16.02 -4.09 -2.65
N ALA A 64 -15.70 -3.83 -1.37
CA ALA A 64 -15.78 -2.48 -0.81
C ALA A 64 -14.72 -1.51 -1.39
N LEU A 65 -13.70 -2.04 -2.08
CA LEU A 65 -12.63 -1.29 -2.74
C LEU A 65 -12.77 -1.33 -4.27
N GLY A 66 -13.95 -1.65 -4.79
CA GLY A 66 -14.26 -1.60 -6.23
C GLY A 66 -14.09 -2.92 -6.98
N GLY A 67 -13.36 -3.89 -6.41
CA GLY A 67 -13.28 -5.24 -6.96
C GLY A 67 -12.42 -5.39 -8.22
N CYS A 68 -11.61 -4.39 -8.56
CA CYS A 68 -10.71 -4.42 -9.71
C CYS A 68 -9.52 -3.46 -9.53
N PHE A 69 -8.52 -3.59 -10.41
CA PHE A 69 -7.33 -2.75 -10.47
C PHE A 69 -7.12 -2.16 -11.87
N GLY A 70 -6.65 -0.92 -11.92
CA GLY A 70 -6.33 -0.23 -13.16
C GLY A 70 -7.38 0.79 -13.59
N GLU A 71 -7.38 1.14 -14.87
CA GLU A 71 -8.26 2.17 -15.41
C GLU A 71 -9.74 1.87 -15.15
N GLY A 72 -10.47 2.86 -14.63
CA GLY A 72 -11.90 2.73 -14.27
C GLY A 72 -12.18 2.03 -12.93
N CYS A 73 -11.15 1.54 -12.24
CA CYS A 73 -11.29 0.97 -10.91
C CYS A 73 -11.15 2.02 -9.82
N LYS A 74 -11.45 1.65 -8.58
CA LYS A 74 -11.19 2.53 -7.43
C LYS A 74 -9.71 2.62 -7.12
N VAL A 75 -9.04 1.46 -7.10
CA VAL A 75 -7.57 1.37 -7.06
C VAL A 75 -7.08 1.42 -8.51
N THR A 76 -6.64 2.61 -8.93
CA THR A 76 -6.37 2.88 -10.36
C THR A 76 -4.94 2.67 -10.79
N ASN A 77 -4.02 2.76 -9.82
CA ASN A 77 -2.60 2.71 -10.08
C ASN A 77 -1.90 2.10 -8.88
N GLY A 78 -0.66 1.67 -9.08
CA GLY A 78 0.16 1.19 -8.00
C GLY A 78 1.41 0.49 -8.48
N TYR A 79 2.25 0.12 -7.52
CA TYR A 79 3.52 -0.54 -7.77
C TYR A 79 3.95 -1.30 -6.52
N ASP A 80 4.54 -2.48 -6.69
CA ASP A 80 5.23 -3.21 -5.63
C ASP A 80 6.72 -2.95 -5.72
N PHE A 81 7.27 -2.30 -4.69
CA PHE A 81 8.68 -1.97 -4.60
C PHE A 81 9.53 -3.09 -4.00
N VAL A 82 8.91 -4.12 -3.43
CA VAL A 82 9.62 -5.16 -2.65
C VAL A 82 9.38 -6.58 -3.16
N GLY A 83 8.22 -6.84 -3.75
CA GLY A 83 7.80 -8.15 -4.23
C GLY A 83 7.11 -8.99 -3.15
N ASP A 84 6.32 -9.96 -3.60
CA ASP A 84 5.45 -10.79 -2.75
C ASP A 84 6.16 -11.52 -1.60
N LYS A 85 7.43 -11.88 -1.81
CA LYS A 85 8.22 -12.71 -0.90
C LYS A 85 9.14 -11.91 0.00
N PHE A 86 9.02 -10.59 0.04
CA PHE A 86 9.86 -9.76 0.89
C PHE A 86 9.59 -10.02 2.38
N ASP A 87 10.63 -10.44 3.10
CA ASP A 87 10.58 -10.75 4.54
C ASP A 87 11.46 -9.82 5.38
N GLY A 88 12.01 -8.76 4.76
CA GLY A 88 12.94 -7.82 5.38
C GLY A 88 14.39 -8.30 5.40
N LEU A 89 14.69 -9.53 4.96
CA LEU A 89 16.02 -10.13 5.00
C LEU A 89 16.54 -10.54 3.60
N TYR A 90 15.77 -10.36 2.52
CA TYR A 90 16.14 -10.78 1.15
C TYR A 90 15.78 -9.81 0.00
N THR A 91 16.29 -10.17 -1.18
CA THR A 91 16.24 -9.49 -2.49
C THR A 91 14.85 -8.99 -2.87
N MET A 92 14.72 -7.68 -3.05
CA MET A 92 13.53 -7.05 -3.62
C MET A 92 13.30 -7.57 -5.04
N VAL A 93 12.05 -7.91 -5.36
CA VAL A 93 11.60 -8.25 -6.70
C VAL A 93 10.44 -7.34 -7.06
N PRO A 94 10.72 -6.07 -7.44
CA PRO A 94 9.68 -5.11 -7.74
C PRO A 94 8.88 -5.51 -8.99
N ASP A 95 7.58 -5.24 -8.97
CA ASP A 95 6.68 -5.45 -10.10
C ASP A 95 5.46 -4.51 -10.07
N ASP A 96 4.60 -4.61 -11.09
CA ASP A 96 3.44 -3.74 -11.27
C ASP A 96 2.18 -4.23 -10.51
N ASP A 97 2.29 -5.26 -9.66
CA ASP A 97 1.16 -5.84 -8.92
C ASP A 97 1.25 -5.53 -7.40
N PRO A 98 0.60 -4.45 -6.92
CA PRO A 98 0.61 -4.06 -5.52
C PRO A 98 -0.43 -4.81 -4.67
N MET A 99 -0.89 -6.00 -5.10
CA MET A 99 -1.86 -6.81 -4.37
C MET A 99 -1.37 -7.07 -2.94
N ASP A 100 -2.26 -6.95 -1.94
CA ASP A 100 -1.97 -7.47 -0.60
C ASP A 100 -2.38 -8.94 -0.54
N GLU A 101 -1.39 -9.84 -0.64
CA GLU A 101 -1.58 -11.29 -0.52
C GLU A 101 -1.37 -11.82 0.91
N CYS A 102 -1.18 -10.93 1.87
CA CYS A 102 -0.66 -11.26 3.18
C CYS A 102 -1.69 -10.99 4.30
N ASN A 103 -1.47 -9.90 5.04
CA ASN A 103 -2.08 -9.63 6.33
C ASN A 103 -3.31 -8.74 6.18
N GLY A 104 -3.46 -8.08 5.02
CA GLY A 104 -4.53 -7.14 4.75
C GLY A 104 -4.38 -5.82 5.50
N HIS A 105 -3.19 -5.46 5.99
CA HIS A 105 -2.98 -4.21 6.72
C HIS A 105 -3.26 -3.00 5.82
N GLY A 106 -2.63 -2.96 4.64
CA GLY A 106 -2.88 -1.91 3.64
C GLY A 106 -4.31 -1.95 3.09
N THR A 107 -4.92 -3.13 2.95
CA THR A 107 -6.36 -3.27 2.64
C THR A 107 -7.26 -2.64 3.72
N HIS A 108 -6.92 -2.84 4.99
CA HIS A 108 -7.66 -2.26 6.11
C HIS A 108 -7.51 -0.74 6.16
N VAL A 109 -6.29 -0.23 5.95
CA VAL A 109 -6.02 1.22 5.79
C VAL A 109 -6.81 1.80 4.63
N ALA A 110 -6.79 1.14 3.46
CA ALA A 110 -7.58 1.52 2.29
C ALA A 110 -9.09 1.51 2.58
N GLY A 111 -9.57 0.59 3.42
CA GLY A 111 -10.95 0.53 3.87
C GLY A 111 -11.35 1.74 4.72
N ILE A 112 -10.52 2.15 5.68
CA ILE A 112 -10.75 3.35 6.52
C ILE A 112 -10.83 4.60 5.64
N ILE A 113 -9.95 4.70 4.64
CA ILE A 113 -9.90 5.86 3.74
C ILE A 113 -11.10 5.83 2.78
N GLY A 114 -11.26 4.75 2.03
CA GLY A 114 -12.03 4.77 0.80
C GLY A 114 -13.17 3.77 0.71
N ALA A 115 -13.41 2.86 1.65
CA ALA A 115 -14.43 1.82 1.45
C ALA A 115 -15.79 2.40 0.99
N ALA A 116 -16.36 1.84 -0.08
CA ALA A 116 -17.63 2.27 -0.64
C ALA A 116 -18.64 1.11 -0.61
N SER A 117 -19.09 0.75 0.60
CA SER A 117 -20.11 -0.27 0.80
C SER A 117 -21.17 0.21 1.79
N ALA A 118 -22.37 -0.41 1.76
CA ALA A 118 -23.44 -0.09 2.70
C ALA A 118 -23.11 -0.44 4.16
N ALA A 119 -22.24 -1.42 4.40
CA ALA A 119 -21.87 -1.87 5.74
C ALA A 119 -20.62 -1.16 6.30
N LYS A 120 -19.73 -0.70 5.42
CA LYS A 120 -18.46 -0.03 5.76
C LYS A 120 -18.20 1.07 4.74
N THR A 121 -18.23 2.33 5.20
CA THR A 121 -17.94 3.52 4.40
C THR A 121 -16.69 4.19 4.96
N GLY A 122 -15.70 4.41 4.11
CA GLY A 122 -14.49 5.16 4.46
C GLY A 122 -14.76 6.65 4.57
N VAL A 123 -13.74 7.41 4.99
CA VAL A 123 -13.81 8.88 5.11
C VAL A 123 -14.04 9.56 3.75
N ALA A 124 -13.41 9.06 2.69
CA ALA A 124 -13.44 9.60 1.33
C ALA A 124 -13.83 8.51 0.32
N PRO A 125 -15.10 8.03 0.32
CA PRO A 125 -15.53 6.91 -0.50
C PRO A 125 -15.52 7.19 -2.01
N GLY A 126 -15.56 8.45 -2.43
CA GLY A 126 -15.46 8.89 -3.84
C GLY A 126 -14.03 9.09 -4.33
N ALA A 127 -13.02 9.02 -3.45
CA ALA A 127 -11.63 9.17 -3.84
C ALA A 127 -11.11 7.99 -4.67
N THR A 128 -10.16 8.31 -5.54
CA THR A 128 -9.35 7.33 -6.26
C THR A 128 -8.14 6.95 -5.43
N LEU A 129 -7.84 5.65 -5.35
CA LEU A 129 -6.73 5.12 -4.58
C LEU A 129 -5.57 4.70 -5.51
N GLY A 130 -4.36 4.87 -5.01
CA GLY A 130 -3.14 4.26 -5.53
C GLY A 130 -2.53 3.32 -4.48
N ALA A 131 -2.12 2.13 -4.89
CA ALA A 131 -1.53 1.12 -4.01
C ALA A 131 -0.01 1.05 -4.19
N TYR A 132 0.76 1.46 -3.18
CA TYR A 132 2.22 1.43 -3.23
C TYR A 132 2.73 0.47 -2.16
N ARG A 133 3.11 -0.73 -2.58
CA ARG A 133 3.52 -1.79 -1.68
C ARG A 133 5.00 -1.65 -1.35
N VAL A 134 5.33 -1.48 -0.07
CA VAL A 134 6.70 -1.27 0.43
C VAL A 134 7.12 -2.27 1.50
N MET A 135 6.24 -3.21 1.83
CA MET A 135 6.50 -4.29 2.77
C MET A 135 5.81 -5.57 2.32
N GLY A 136 6.41 -6.71 2.66
CA GLY A 136 5.79 -8.03 2.49
C GLY A 136 5.14 -8.54 3.78
N CYS A 137 4.84 -9.84 3.85
CA CYS A 137 4.01 -10.40 4.91
C CYS A 137 4.60 -10.27 6.33
N SER A 138 5.92 -10.06 6.46
CA SER A 138 6.59 -9.89 7.75
C SER A 138 6.51 -8.46 8.30
N SER A 139 5.77 -7.56 7.64
CA SER A 139 5.66 -6.12 8.01
C SER A 139 7.01 -5.42 8.14
N LYS A 140 8.00 -5.89 7.38
CA LYS A 140 9.33 -5.29 7.31
C LYS A 140 9.42 -4.45 6.04
N THR A 141 10.12 -3.31 6.16
CA THR A 141 10.38 -2.37 5.08
C THR A 141 11.75 -1.73 5.30
N ALA A 142 12.25 -1.02 4.30
CA ALA A 142 13.47 -0.24 4.41
C ALA A 142 13.17 1.23 4.04
N ILE A 143 13.90 2.15 4.67
CA ILE A 143 13.65 3.60 4.53
C ILE A 143 13.78 4.05 3.07
N ASP A 144 14.75 3.50 2.35
CA ASP A 144 14.98 3.79 0.93
C ASP A 144 13.79 3.35 0.04
N VAL A 145 13.15 2.23 0.36
CA VAL A 145 11.92 1.77 -0.30
C VAL A 145 10.77 2.73 -0.05
N ILE A 146 10.57 3.16 1.21
CA ILE A 146 9.52 4.13 1.55
C ILE A 146 9.73 5.44 0.80
N VAL A 147 10.97 5.94 0.77
CA VAL A 147 11.31 7.18 0.05
C VAL A 147 11.10 7.04 -1.44
N ALA A 148 11.37 5.86 -2.02
CA ALA A 148 11.11 5.61 -3.45
C ALA A 148 9.62 5.63 -3.82
N ALA A 149 8.72 5.41 -2.84
CA ALA A 149 7.28 5.37 -3.03
C ALA A 149 6.57 6.74 -2.88
N MET A 150 7.28 7.77 -2.39
CA MET A 150 6.75 9.14 -2.20
C MET A 150 6.88 10.00 -3.46
#